data_AF-A0A957XWR8-F1
#
_entry.id   AF-A0A957XWR8-F1
#
_cell.length_a   1.000
_cell.length_b   1.000
_cell.length_c   1.000
_cell.angle_alpha   90.00
_cell.angle_beta   90.00
_cell.angle_gamma   90.00
#
_symmetry.space_group_name_H-M   'P 1'
#
loop_
_entity.id
_entity.type
_entity.pdbx_description
1 polymer ?
#
loop_
_entity_poly.entity_id
_entity_poly.type
_entity_poly.pdbx_seq_one_letter_code
_entity_poly.pdbx_strand_id
1 'polypeptide(L)' 'MSAVVEAPANAKAAYDARWQRIMDCVALRQPDRMPATLFGTFWLAKYAGVSYKQLMYDLDGTAEIAERAVLEL' A
#
# COMPACT_ATOMS: atom_id res chain seq x y z
N MET A 1 1.70 -20.70 -4.21
CA MET A 1 1.61 -20.69 -2.73
C MET A 1 2.84 -19.97 -2.22
N SER A 2 2.74 -18.65 -2.01
CA SER A 2 3.83 -17.89 -1.41
C SER A 2 3.90 -18.25 0.07
N ALA A 3 5.11 -18.40 0.61
CA ALA A 3 5.32 -18.66 2.03
C ALA A 3 4.67 -17.54 2.83
N VAL A 4 3.81 -17.88 3.79
CA VAL A 4 3.25 -16.91 4.73
C VAL A 4 4.44 -16.41 5.55
N VAL A 5 4.92 -15.21 5.22
CA VAL A 5 5.91 -14.52 6.05
C VAL A 5 5.21 -14.23 7.37
N GLU A 6 5.68 -14.87 8.44
CA GLU A 6 5.09 -14.71 9.76
C GLU A 6 5.25 -13.24 10.18
N ALA A 7 4.12 -12.54 10.29
CA ALA A 7 4.13 -11.13 10.65
C ALA A 7 4.68 -10.99 12.08
N PRO A 8 5.55 -10.00 12.35
CA PRO A 8 6.10 -9.80 13.68
C PRO A 8 4.97 -9.60 14.70
N ALA A 9 5.18 -10.01 15.95
CA ALA A 9 4.15 -10.02 17.00
C ALA A 9 3.42 -8.68 17.20
N ASN A 10 4.03 -7.56 16.81
CA ASN A 10 3.47 -6.21 16.89
C ASN A 10 3.01 -5.61 15.55
N ALA A 11 2.99 -6.38 14.45
CA ALA A 11 2.66 -5.89 13.10
C ALA A 11 1.29 -5.21 13.06
N LYS A 12 0.29 -5.83 13.69
CA LYS A 12 -1.07 -5.28 13.78
C LYS A 12 -1.08 -3.97 14.56
N ALA A 13 -0.46 -3.91 15.73
CA ALA A 13 -0.42 -2.69 16.53
C ALA A 13 0.27 -1.54 15.78
N ALA A 14 1.35 -1.82 15.06
CA ALA A 14 2.04 -0.83 14.24
C ALA A 14 1.19 -0.36 13.05
N TYR A 15 0.42 -1.25 12.43
CA TYR A 15 -0.54 -0.93 11.38
C TYR A 15 -1.67 -0.04 11.91
N ASP A 16 -2.31 -0.44 13.01
CA ASP A 16 -3.43 0.28 13.63
C ASP A 16 -2.99 1.70 14.02
N ALA A 17 -1.79 1.84 14.59
CA ALA A 17 -1.24 3.16 14.92
C ALA A 17 -0.96 4.03 13.67
N ARG A 18 -0.59 3.45 12.52
CA ARG A 18 -0.47 4.20 11.26
C ARG A 18 -1.84 4.64 10.74
N TRP A 19 -2.82 3.73 10.80
CA TRP A 19 -4.18 4.01 10.36
C TRP A 19 -4.82 5.12 11.19
N GLN A 20 -4.65 5.08 12.52
CA GLN A 20 -5.20 6.10 13.42
C GLN A 20 -4.72 7.50 13.07
N ARG A 21 -3.44 7.69 12.72
CA ARG A 21 -2.92 9.01 12.30
C ARG A 21 -3.61 9.55 11.07
N ILE A 22 -3.93 8.69 10.10
CA ILE A 22 -4.66 9.08 8.88
C ILE A 22 -6.05 9.57 9.29
N MET A 23 -6.75 8.81 10.13
CA MET A 23 -8.09 9.17 10.60
C MET A 23 -8.09 10.45 11.44
N ASP A 24 -7.06 10.68 12.25
CA ASP A 24 -6.89 11.92 13.00
C ASP A 24 -6.73 13.12 12.07
N CYS A 25 -5.92 13.00 11.01
CA CYS A 25 -5.80 14.04 9.98
C CYS A 25 -7.13 14.31 9.26
N VAL A 26 -7.89 13.26 8.89
CA VAL A 26 -9.22 13.41 8.29
C VAL A 26 -10.18 14.16 9.22
N ALA A 27 -10.09 13.90 10.53
CA ALA A 27 -10.88 14.58 11.56
C ALA A 27 -10.33 15.97 11.95
N LEU A 28 -9.32 16.49 11.24
CA LEU A 28 -8.63 17.76 11.54
C LEU A 28 -8.02 17.84 12.95
N ARG A 29 -7.60 16.69 13.49
CA ARG A 29 -6.83 16.60 14.75
C ARG A 29 -5.33 16.59 14.46
N GLN A 30 -4.53 16.93 15.47
CA GLN A 30 -3.08 16.82 15.38
C GLN A 30 -2.62 15.40 15.78
N PRO A 31 -2.05 14.60 14.87
CA PRO A 31 -1.48 13.30 15.22
C PRO A 31 -0.13 13.43 15.94
N ASP A 32 0.34 12.34 16.55
CA ASP A 32 1.68 12.21 17.18
C ASP A 32 2.82 12.52 16.18
N ARG A 33 2.61 12.21 14.90
CA ARG A 33 3.46 12.60 13.77
C ARG A 33 2.66 12.57 12.47
N MET A 34 3.12 13.30 11.46
CA MET A 34 2.48 13.30 10.14
C MET A 34 2.56 11.89 9.51
N PRO A 35 1.43 11.29 9.07
CA PRO A 35 1.48 10.05 8.32
C PRO A 35 2.13 10.29 6.95
N ALA A 36 2.93 9.33 6.50
CA ALA A 36 3.52 9.29 5.17
C ALA A 36 3.07 8.01 4.47
N THR A 37 2.78 8.11 3.17
CA THR A 37 2.42 6.99 2.31
C THR A 37 3.22 7.04 1.03
N LEU A 38 3.52 5.88 0.45
CA LEU A 38 4.11 5.80 -0.87
C LEU A 38 3.03 6.06 -1.92
N PHE A 39 3.14 7.17 -2.62
CA PHE A 39 2.27 7.45 -3.75
C PHE A 39 2.85 6.85 -5.04
N GLY A 40 2.46 5.61 -5.34
CA GLY A 40 3.03 4.83 -6.45
C GLY A 40 2.63 5.31 -7.85
N THR A 41 1.42 5.86 -8.04
CA THR A 41 0.89 6.32 -9.35
C THR A 41 1.22 5.35 -10.49
N PHE A 42 2.06 5.74 -11.45
CA PHE A 42 2.44 4.94 -12.63
C PHE A 42 3.69 4.07 -12.42
N TRP A 43 4.29 4.09 -11.23
CA TRP A 43 5.42 3.21 -10.94
C TRP A 43 5.06 1.74 -11.13
N LEU A 44 3.82 1.34 -10.79
CA LEU A 44 3.32 -0.03 -10.99
C LEU A 44 3.33 -0.46 -12.47
N ALA A 45 3.07 0.47 -13.39
CA ALA A 45 3.15 0.18 -14.82
C ALA A 45 4.58 -0.15 -15.24
N LYS A 46 5.56 0.58 -14.70
CA LYS A 46 6.98 0.33 -14.95
C LYS A 46 7.45 -0.97 -14.29
N TYR A 47 7.00 -1.23 -13.06
CA TYR A 47 7.28 -2.47 -12.33
C TYR A 47 6.80 -3.72 -13.07
N ALA A 48 5.58 -3.67 -13.64
CA ALA A 48 5.00 -4.81 -14.35
C ALA A 48 5.26 -4.83 -15.87
N GLY A 49 5.89 -3.80 -16.43
CA GLY A 49 6.13 -3.70 -17.87
C GLY A 49 4.87 -3.49 -18.72
N VAL A 50 3.84 -2.86 -18.16
CA VAL A 50 2.56 -2.58 -18.85
C VAL A 50 2.43 -1.11 -19.23
N SER A 51 1.53 -0.78 -20.16
CA SER A 51 1.23 0.61 -20.50
C SER A 51 0.43 1.30 -19.38
N TYR A 52 0.51 2.63 -19.32
CA TYR A 52 -0.31 3.43 -18.38
C TYR A 52 -1.81 3.25 -18.61
N LYS A 53 -2.23 3.02 -19.87
CA LYS A 53 -3.63 2.72 -20.19
C LYS A 53 -4.07 1.40 -19.57
N GLN A 54 -3.24 0.35 -19.65
CA GLN A 54 -3.54 -0.92 -19.01
C GLN A 54 -3.65 -0.74 -17.48
N LEU A 55 -2.69 -0.08 -16.85
CA LEU A 55 -2.75 0.20 -15.41
C LEU A 55 -4.00 0.97 -14.97
N MET A 56 -4.54 1.87 -15.81
CA MET A 56 -5.71 2.67 -15.43
C MET A 56 -7.05 1.97 -15.67
N TYR A 57 -7.13 1.08 -16.66
CA TYR A 57 -8.42 0.56 -17.14
C TYR A 57 -8.57 -0.96 -16.97
N ASP A 58 -7.50 -1.69 -16.70
CA ASP A 58 -7.54 -3.09 -16.30
C ASP A 58 -7.42 -3.18 -14.78
N LEU A 59 -8.56 -3.17 -14.09
CA LEU A 59 -8.62 -3.15 -12.63
C LEU A 59 -8.13 -4.46 -12.01
N ASP A 60 -8.51 -5.59 -12.61
CA ASP A 60 -8.12 -6.91 -12.12
C ASP A 60 -6.62 -7.12 -12.29
N GLY A 61 -6.08 -6.83 -13.49
CA GLY A 61 -4.64 -6.88 -13.73
C GLY A 61 -3.86 -5.92 -12.82
N THR A 62 -4.41 -4.74 -12.55
CA THR A 62 -3.80 -3.76 -11.63
C THR A 62 -3.77 -4.25 -10.19
N ALA A 63 -4.84 -4.91 -9.72
CA ALA A 63 -4.90 -5.49 -8.39
C ALA A 63 -3.82 -6.58 -8.22
N GLU A 64 -3.67 -7.48 -9.20
CA GLU A 64 -2.63 -8.52 -9.19
C GLU A 64 -1.21 -7.93 -9.20
N ILE A 65 -0.98 -6.90 -10.01
CA ILE A 65 0.31 -6.18 -10.07
C ILE A 65 0.62 -5.52 -8.72
N ALA A 66 -0.37 -4.87 -8.10
CA ALA A 66 -0.21 -4.19 -6.83
C ALA A 66 0.08 -5.17 -5.68
N GLU A 67 -0.63 -6.29 -5.63
CA GLU A 67 -0.39 -7.35 -4.63
C GLU A 67 1.04 -7.89 -4.75
N ARG A 68 1.48 -8.22 -5.96
CA ARG A 68 2.86 -8.64 -6.21
C ARG A 68 3.88 -7.62 -5.73
N ALA A 69 3.70 -6.35 -6.10
CA ALA A 69 4.63 -5.29 -5.73
C ALA A 69 4.73 -5.05 -4.22
N VAL A 70 3.64 -5.25 -3.47
CA VAL A 70 3.61 -5.07 -2.01
C VAL A 70 4.15 -6.28 -1.26
N LEU A 71 3.98 -7.49 -1.81
CA LEU A 71 4.43 -8.74 -1.20
C LEU A 71 5.87 -9.13 -1.59
N GLU A 72 6.44 -8.50 -2.61
CA GLU A 72 7.86 -8.66 -2.96
C GLU A 72 8.73 -8.00 -1.88
N LEU A 73 9.17 -8.82 -0.92
CA LEU A 73 10.11 -8.50 0.16
C LEU A 73 11.30 -9.44 0.12
#